data_AF-A0A2Y9BJI6-F1
#
_entry.id   AF-A0A2Y9BJI6-F1
#
_cell.length_a   1.000
_cell.length_b   1.000
_cell.length_c   1.000
_cell.angle_alpha   90.00
_cell.angle_beta   90.00
_cell.angle_gamma   90.00
#
_symmetry.space_group_name_H-M   'P 1'
#
loop_
_entity.id
_entity.type
_entity.pdbx_description
1 polymer ?
#
loop_
_entity_poly.entity_id
_entity_poly.type
_entity_poly.pdbx_seq_one_letter_code
_entity_poly.pdbx_strand_id
1 'polypeptide(L)'
;MKKKCKMRRVTKILSILAAAMFLTAALTGCQSAGTELSDKFDEETVKSEAMKAIELFNDRDYEGICDMGTQEFKDLLTYEEYKEQCDPFLDKCGEFKEISKTVVMGSKDKKTGAEYGGAVMVGTYEDGKIQFTIGFDEDMKLVQFLIK
;
A
#
# COMPACT_ATOMS: atom_id res chain seq x y z
N MET A 1 -27.12 2.80 -18.33
CA MET A 1 -26.41 1.88 -19.26
C MET A 1 -25.26 1.24 -18.50
N LYS A 2 -25.43 0.00 -18.00
CA LYS A 2 -24.41 -0.71 -17.21
C LYS A 2 -23.56 -1.55 -18.17
N LYS A 3 -22.33 -1.14 -18.47
CA LYS A 3 -21.42 -1.94 -19.29
C LYS A 3 -20.90 -3.09 -18.44
N LYS A 4 -21.51 -4.27 -18.62
CA LYS A 4 -21.03 -5.55 -18.07
C LYS A 4 -19.63 -5.82 -18.64
N CYS A 5 -18.59 -5.62 -17.84
CA CYS A 5 -17.26 -6.13 -18.18
C CYS A 5 -17.29 -7.65 -17.99
N LYS A 6 -17.09 -8.36 -19.10
CA LYS A 6 -17.18 -9.81 -19.21
C LYS A 6 -15.94 -10.42 -18.58
N MET A 7 -16.17 -11.15 -17.48
CA MET A 7 -15.22 -12.00 -16.77
C MET A 7 -14.27 -12.76 -17.71
N ARG A 8 -12.98 -12.43 -17.63
CA ARG A 8 -11.90 -13.36 -18.00
C ARG A 8 -11.43 -13.99 -16.70
N ARG A 9 -11.72 -15.28 -16.52
CA ARG A 9 -11.07 -16.11 -15.50
C ARG A 9 -9.57 -16.03 -15.77
N VAL A 10 -8.85 -15.36 -14.89
CA VAL A 10 -7.41 -15.40 -14.88
C VAL A 10 -7.07 -15.66 -13.43
N THR A 11 -6.53 -16.84 -13.14
CA THR A 11 -5.93 -17.18 -11.85
C THR A 11 -4.73 -16.24 -11.66
N LYS A 12 -4.99 -14.99 -11.27
CA LYS A 12 -4.01 -13.91 -11.20
C LYS A 12 -3.54 -13.81 -9.76
N ILE A 13 -2.48 -14.55 -9.45
CA ILE A 13 -1.46 -14.00 -8.57
C ILE A 13 -0.98 -12.76 -9.31
N LEU A 14 -1.46 -11.57 -8.94
CA LEU A 14 -1.09 -10.34 -9.65
C LEU A 14 0.30 -9.90 -9.19
N SER A 15 1.28 -10.64 -9.69
CA SER A 15 2.67 -10.25 -9.74
C SER A 15 2.87 -9.23 -10.86
N ILE A 16 3.16 -7.99 -10.45
CA ILE A 16 4.27 -7.14 -10.93
C ILE A 16 4.03 -6.15 -12.12
N LEU A 17 4.67 -4.95 -11.96
CA LEU A 17 5.35 -4.06 -12.93
C LEU A 17 4.56 -2.87 -13.52
N ALA A 18 4.66 -1.72 -12.86
CA ALA A 18 5.52 -0.64 -13.35
C ALA A 18 5.95 0.33 -12.22
N ALA A 19 7.26 0.52 -12.09
CA ALA A 19 7.97 1.66 -11.51
C ALA A 19 8.34 1.77 -10.01
N ALA A 20 7.74 1.07 -9.04
CA ALA A 20 8.24 1.14 -7.64
C ALA A 20 7.85 -0.07 -6.79
N MET A 21 8.36 -1.26 -7.10
CA MET A 21 8.12 -2.40 -6.23
C MET A 21 9.03 -2.28 -5.02
N PHE A 22 8.56 -1.65 -3.94
CA PHE A 22 9.19 -1.81 -2.62
C PHE A 22 9.30 -3.34 -2.39
N LEU A 23 10.53 -3.86 -2.34
CA LEU A 23 10.75 -5.28 -2.09
C LEU A 23 10.03 -5.59 -0.78
N THR A 24 9.20 -6.62 -0.80
CA THR A 24 8.35 -6.89 0.35
C THR A 24 9.22 -7.18 1.57
N ALA A 25 9.31 -6.19 2.46
CA ALA A 25 10.14 -6.26 3.64
C ALA A 25 9.55 -7.31 4.58
N ALA A 26 10.13 -8.51 4.60
CA ALA A 26 9.96 -9.37 5.75
C ALA A 26 10.65 -8.64 6.91
N LEU A 27 9.89 -8.24 7.93
CA LEU A 27 10.39 -7.46 9.07
C LEU A 27 11.37 -8.22 9.99
N THR A 28 11.95 -9.32 9.50
CA THR A 28 13.03 -10.10 10.11
C THR A 28 14.34 -9.35 9.98
N GLY A 29 14.66 -8.55 11.00
CA GLY A 29 15.99 -7.98 11.32
C GLY A 29 17.08 -8.06 10.26
N CYS A 30 16.98 -7.25 9.21
CA CYS A 30 18.11 -6.72 8.44
C CYS A 30 17.61 -5.47 7.73
N GLN A 31 18.39 -4.39 7.75
CA GLN A 31 18.05 -3.06 7.20
C GLN A 31 18.02 -3.05 5.66
N SER A 32 17.39 -4.03 5.01
CA SER A 32 17.61 -4.30 3.59
C SER A 32 16.35 -4.75 2.87
N ALA A 33 15.28 -3.96 2.98
CA ALA A 33 14.14 -4.07 2.09
C ALA A 33 13.86 -2.80 1.27
N GLY A 34 14.55 -1.69 1.57
CA GLY A 34 14.48 -0.43 0.82
C GLY A 34 15.80 0.31 0.90
N THR A 35 15.98 1.30 0.03
CA THR A 35 17.11 2.21 0.14
C THR A 35 16.83 3.23 1.24
N GLU A 36 17.84 4.00 1.62
CA GLU A 36 17.64 5.22 2.40
C GLU A 36 16.57 6.09 1.70
N LEU A 37 15.76 6.78 2.51
CA LEU A 37 14.77 7.72 2.01
C LEU A 37 15.50 8.86 1.29
N SER A 38 15.10 9.18 0.06
CA SER A 38 15.68 10.30 -0.68
C SER A 38 15.32 11.63 0.00
N ASP A 39 16.22 12.62 -0.03
CA ASP A 39 16.01 13.97 0.53
C ASP A 39 14.81 14.71 -0.08
N LYS A 40 14.25 14.20 -1.18
CA LYS A 40 13.01 14.68 -1.78
C LYS A 40 11.77 14.39 -0.94
N PHE A 41 11.87 13.46 0.02
CA PHE A 41 10.76 13.03 0.86
C PHE A 41 11.03 13.40 2.31
N ASP A 42 10.00 13.97 2.94
CA ASP A 42 10.00 14.19 4.38
C ASP A 42 9.47 12.94 5.10
N GLU A 43 10.25 12.41 6.05
CA GLU A 43 9.93 11.16 6.75
C GLU A 43 8.59 11.24 7.50
N GLU A 44 8.31 12.35 8.16
CA GLU A 44 7.08 12.55 8.93
C GLU A 44 5.86 12.67 8.02
N THR A 45 6.02 13.31 6.86
CA THR A 45 4.98 13.39 5.82
C THR A 45 4.67 12.01 5.25
N VAL A 46 5.69 11.21 4.94
CA VAL A 46 5.49 9.81 4.47
C VAL A 46 4.76 8.97 5.52
N LYS A 47 5.12 9.10 6.80
CA LYS A 47 4.41 8.41 7.89
C LYS A 47 2.97 8.87 8.02
N SER A 48 2.72 10.19 7.99
CA SER A 48 1.39 10.76 8.15
C SER A 48 0.45 10.34 7.03
N GLU A 49 0.89 10.41 5.77
CA GLU A 49 0.08 9.95 4.63
C GLU A 49 -0.13 8.43 4.67
N ALA A 50 0.88 7.65 5.09
CA ALA A 50 0.70 6.21 5.27
C ALA A 50 -0.34 5.88 6.37
N MET A 51 -0.33 6.61 7.48
CA MET A 51 -1.32 6.46 8.56
C MET A 51 -2.74 6.76 8.05
N LYS A 52 -2.93 7.85 7.30
CA LYS A 52 -4.23 8.20 6.70
C LYS A 52 -4.76 7.07 5.81
N ALA A 53 -3.90 6.49 4.97
CA ALA A 53 -4.31 5.37 4.11
C ALA A 53 -4.72 4.12 4.94
N ILE A 54 -4.08 3.89 6.09
CA ILE A 54 -4.46 2.79 7.02
C ILE A 54 -5.76 3.10 7.76
N GLU A 55 -6.00 4.34 8.15
CA GLU A 55 -7.27 4.77 8.75
C GLU A 55 -8.43 4.53 7.79
N LEU A 56 -8.30 4.97 6.53
CA LEU A 56 -9.28 4.70 5.47
C LEU A 56 -9.48 3.19 5.24
N PHE A 57 -8.41 2.40 5.30
CA PHE A 57 -8.50 0.94 5.20
C PHE A 57 -9.33 0.35 6.34
N ASN A 58 -9.09 0.77 7.59
CA ASN A 58 -9.82 0.30 8.76
C ASN A 58 -11.29 0.70 8.71
N ASP A 59 -11.59 1.88 8.16
CA ASP A 59 -12.96 2.38 7.93
C ASP A 59 -13.65 1.73 6.71
N ARG A 60 -12.93 0.86 5.99
CA ARG A 60 -13.36 0.26 4.71
C ARG A 60 -13.68 1.28 3.62
N ASP A 61 -13.08 2.46 3.71
CA ASP A 61 -13.16 3.52 2.72
C ASP A 61 -12.10 3.33 1.63
N TYR A 62 -12.33 2.32 0.78
CA TYR A 62 -11.44 2.02 -0.34
C TYR A 62 -11.49 3.08 -1.44
N GLU A 63 -12.58 3.85 -1.54
CA GLU A 63 -12.67 4.99 -2.46
C GLU A 63 -11.72 6.11 -2.03
N GLY A 64 -11.69 6.42 -0.73
CA GLY A 64 -10.72 7.35 -0.16
C GLY A 64 -9.27 6.94 -0.42
N ILE A 65 -8.93 5.66 -0.27
CA ILE A 65 -7.57 5.15 -0.60
C ILE A 65 -7.28 5.35 -2.09
N CYS A 66 -8.25 5.05 -2.97
CA CYS A 66 -8.09 5.28 -4.41
C CYS A 66 -7.82 6.76 -4.70
N ASP A 67 -8.52 7.68 -4.03
CA ASP A 67 -8.37 9.12 -4.22
C ASP A 67 -7.04 9.71 -3.76
N MET A 68 -6.34 9.04 -2.84
CA MET A 68 -4.95 9.36 -2.52
C MET A 68 -4.00 8.99 -3.68
N GLY A 69 -4.41 8.09 -4.56
CA GLY A 69 -3.56 7.52 -5.58
C GLY A 69 -3.44 8.28 -6.89
N THR A 70 -2.40 7.91 -7.65
CA THR A 70 -2.23 8.34 -9.04
C THR A 70 -3.34 7.77 -9.93
N GLN A 71 -3.50 8.32 -11.13
CA GLN A 71 -4.44 7.74 -12.10
C GLN A 71 -4.08 6.27 -12.41
N GLU A 72 -2.79 5.97 -12.51
CA GLU A 72 -2.31 4.61 -12.71
C GLU A 72 -2.73 3.69 -11.56
N PHE A 73 -2.63 4.14 -10.31
CA PHE A 73 -3.10 3.39 -9.14
C PHE A 73 -4.60 3.10 -9.22
N LYS A 74 -5.41 4.10 -9.57
CA LYS A 74 -6.87 3.95 -9.76
C LYS A 74 -7.23 2.97 -10.88
N ASP A 75 -6.38 2.84 -11.89
CA ASP A 75 -6.59 1.95 -13.04
C ASP A 75 -6.19 0.49 -12.75
N LEU A 76 -5.47 0.21 -11.64
CA LEU A 76 -4.99 -1.13 -11.31
C LEU A 76 -6.10 -2.07 -10.83
N LEU A 77 -7.01 -1.57 -10.00
CA LEU A 77 -8.06 -2.35 -9.35
C LEU A 77 -9.34 -1.53 -9.23
N THR A 78 -10.49 -2.18 -9.48
CA THR A 78 -11.78 -1.57 -9.19
C THR A 78 -12.08 -1.56 -7.68
N TYR A 79 -12.99 -0.69 -7.23
CA TYR A 79 -13.45 -0.65 -5.83
C TYR A 79 -13.88 -2.03 -5.30
N GLU A 80 -14.63 -2.78 -6.09
CA GLU A 80 -15.10 -4.12 -5.71
C GLU A 80 -13.93 -5.10 -5.54
N GLU A 81 -12.89 -5.02 -6.40
CA GLU A 81 -11.70 -5.85 -6.27
C GLU A 81 -10.85 -5.49 -5.05
N TYR A 82 -10.81 -4.21 -4.66
CA TYR A 82 -10.19 -3.80 -3.39
C TYR A 82 -10.94 -4.39 -2.21
N LYS A 83 -12.26 -4.22 -2.19
CA LYS A 83 -13.12 -4.73 -1.12
C LYS A 83 -12.97 -6.25 -0.95
N GLU A 84 -13.09 -7.02 -2.05
CA GLU A 84 -12.96 -8.48 -2.02
C GLU A 84 -11.60 -8.95 -1.51
N GLN A 85 -10.54 -8.16 -1.71
CA GLN A 85 -9.18 -8.49 -1.23
C GLN A 85 -8.92 -8.02 0.20
N CYS A 86 -9.50 -6.91 0.62
CA CYS A 86 -9.20 -6.24 1.89
C CYS A 86 -10.13 -6.65 3.03
N ASP A 87 -11.44 -6.78 2.78
CA ASP A 87 -12.44 -7.16 3.79
C ASP A 87 -12.06 -8.45 4.55
N PRO A 88 -11.57 -9.53 3.90
CA PRO A 88 -11.23 -10.76 4.61
C PRO A 88 -10.12 -10.62 5.66
N PHE A 89 -9.23 -9.62 5.52
CA PHE A 89 -8.20 -9.36 6.52
C PHE A 89 -8.81 -8.71 7.76
N LEU A 90 -9.67 -7.71 7.58
CA LEU A 90 -10.37 -7.03 8.68
C LEU A 90 -11.34 -7.97 9.39
N ASP A 91 -12.12 -8.76 8.63
CA ASP A 91 -13.06 -9.73 9.18
C ASP A 91 -12.36 -10.80 10.02
N LYS A 92 -11.11 -11.15 9.66
CA LYS A 92 -10.30 -12.14 10.38
C LYS A 92 -9.55 -11.55 11.57
N CYS A 93 -9.08 -10.31 11.47
CA CYS A 93 -8.21 -9.69 12.46
C CYS A 93 -8.98 -8.91 13.55
N GLY A 94 -10.24 -8.55 13.33
CA GLY A 94 -11.06 -7.86 14.32
C GLY A 94 -10.78 -6.36 14.40
N GLU A 95 -11.06 -5.74 15.54
CA GLU A 95 -10.90 -4.28 15.72
C GLU A 95 -9.43 -3.84 15.73
N PHE A 96 -9.14 -2.70 15.09
CA PHE A 96 -7.81 -2.09 15.10
C PHE A 96 -7.44 -1.57 16.50
N LYS A 97 -6.19 -1.79 16.92
CA LYS A 97 -5.68 -1.32 18.22
C LYS A 97 -4.63 -0.23 18.08
N GLU A 98 -3.52 -0.54 17.40
CA GLU A 98 -2.37 0.36 17.30
C GLU A 98 -1.44 -0.02 16.15
N ILE A 99 -0.57 0.91 15.75
CA ILE A 99 0.61 0.60 14.92
C ILE A 99 1.78 0.21 15.83
N SER A 100 2.18 -1.05 15.76
CA SER A 100 3.26 -1.62 16.60
C SER A 100 4.67 -1.46 16.01
N LYS A 101 4.77 -1.17 14.71
CA LYS A 101 6.05 -0.98 14.03
C LYS A 101 5.87 -0.08 12.80
N THR A 102 6.84 0.81 12.60
CA THR A 102 6.94 1.68 11.43
C THR A 102 8.38 1.67 10.93
N VAL A 103 8.55 1.52 9.62
CA VAL A 103 9.83 1.66 8.92
C VAL A 103 9.58 2.54 7.70
N VAL A 104 10.33 3.63 7.57
CA VAL A 104 10.32 4.47 6.37
C VAL A 104 11.51 4.10 5.50
N MET A 105 11.31 4.14 4.19
CA MET A 105 12.27 3.64 3.21
C MET A 105 12.10 4.36 1.87
N GLY A 106 13.20 4.47 1.13
CA GLY A 106 13.19 4.94 -0.25
C GLY A 106 13.18 3.78 -1.25
N SER A 107 12.81 4.12 -2.49
CA SER A 107 13.02 3.27 -3.65
C SER A 107 13.32 4.13 -4.88
N LYS A 108 14.00 3.55 -5.86
CA LYS A 108 14.34 4.22 -7.13
C LYS A 108 14.12 3.28 -8.30
N ASP A 109 13.33 3.74 -9.28
CA ASP A 109 13.19 3.01 -10.53
C ASP A 109 14.50 3.08 -11.33
N LYS A 110 15.07 1.91 -11.66
CA LYS A 110 16.36 1.84 -12.36
C LYS A 110 16.29 2.28 -13.82
N LYS A 111 15.11 2.31 -14.44
CA LYS A 111 14.91 2.66 -15.85
C LYS A 111 14.59 4.15 -16.01
N THR A 112 13.70 4.68 -15.18
CA THR A 112 13.24 6.07 -15.27
C THR A 112 14.02 7.00 -14.35
N GLY A 113 14.65 6.47 -13.30
CA GLY A 113 15.31 7.26 -12.27
C GLY A 113 14.34 7.90 -11.27
N ALA A 114 13.03 7.66 -11.39
CA ALA A 114 12.02 8.15 -10.47
C ALA A 114 12.27 7.63 -9.05
N GLU A 115 12.10 8.50 -8.06
CA GLU A 115 12.29 8.17 -6.65
C GLU A 115 10.95 8.11 -5.93
N TYR A 116 10.87 7.25 -4.92
CA TYR A 116 9.64 6.98 -4.19
C TYR A 116 9.92 6.92 -2.69
N GLY A 117 9.01 7.49 -1.90
CA GLY A 117 8.99 7.37 -0.45
C GLY A 117 8.01 6.28 -0.04
N GLY A 118 8.37 5.44 0.92
CA GLY A 118 7.52 4.34 1.35
C GLY A 118 7.57 4.10 2.84
N ALA A 119 6.50 3.50 3.35
CA ALA A 119 6.37 3.09 4.73
C ALA A 119 5.93 1.63 4.81
N VAL A 120 6.59 0.87 5.69
CA VAL A 120 6.12 -0.44 6.15
C VAL A 120 5.62 -0.28 7.57
N MET A 121 4.33 -0.51 7.78
CA MET A 121 3.66 -0.38 9.08
C MET A 121 3.01 -1.69 9.48
N VAL A 122 2.98 -2.00 10.78
CA VAL A 122 2.30 -3.20 11.31
C VAL A 122 1.20 -2.77 12.26
N GLY A 123 -0.04 -2.91 11.79
CA GLY A 123 -1.22 -2.76 12.62
C GLY A 123 -1.46 -4.00 13.47
N THR A 124 -1.62 -3.81 14.77
CA THR A 124 -2.12 -4.83 15.69
C THR A 124 -3.63 -4.68 15.80
N TYR A 125 -4.32 -5.81 15.73
CA TYR A 125 -5.77 -5.92 15.85
C TYR A 125 -6.12 -6.88 16.99
N GLU A 126 -7.41 -7.12 17.23
CA GLU A 126 -7.88 -8.05 18.25
C GLU A 126 -7.35 -9.48 18.08
N ASP A 127 -7.50 -10.03 16.87
CA ASP A 127 -7.26 -11.43 16.55
C ASP A 127 -6.04 -11.63 15.62
N GLY A 128 -5.28 -10.57 15.36
CA GLY A 128 -4.11 -10.68 14.49
C GLY A 128 -3.33 -9.39 14.27
N LYS A 129 -2.52 -9.43 13.21
CA LYS A 129 -1.74 -8.31 12.74
C LYS A 129 -1.86 -8.22 11.23
N ILE A 130 -1.84 -7.00 10.70
CA ILE A 130 -1.77 -6.73 9.26
C ILE A 130 -0.52 -5.91 9.02
N GLN A 131 0.31 -6.35 8.07
CA GLN A 131 1.45 -5.56 7.60
C GLN A 131 1.04 -4.77 6.35
N PHE A 132 1.20 -3.46 6.43
CA PHE A 132 0.99 -2.51 5.35
C PHE A 132 2.34 -2.17 4.71
N THR A 133 2.39 -2.15 3.38
CA THR A 133 3.50 -1.58 2.62
C THR A 133 2.92 -0.55 1.66
N ILE A 134 3.26 0.70 1.92
CA ILE A 134 2.64 1.87 1.31
C ILE A 134 3.74 2.67 0.61
N GLY A 135 3.50 3.09 -0.62
CA GLY A 135 4.47 3.82 -1.44
C GLY A 135 3.86 5.04 -2.11
N PHE A 136 4.65 6.11 -2.20
CA PHE A 136 4.29 7.41 -2.73
C PHE A 136 5.29 7.88 -3.79
N ASP A 137 4.80 8.58 -4.81
CA ASP A 137 5.64 9.36 -5.74
C ASP A 137 6.06 10.71 -5.15
N GLU A 138 6.88 11.47 -5.89
CA GLU A 138 7.40 12.78 -5.47
C GLU A 138 6.29 13.83 -5.23
N ASP A 139 5.08 13.62 -5.76
CA ASP A 139 3.89 14.47 -5.54
C ASP A 139 3.04 14.00 -4.33
N MET A 140 3.57 13.05 -3.54
CA MET A 140 2.88 12.39 -2.43
C MET A 140 1.57 11.71 -2.83
N LYS A 141 1.48 11.23 -4.08
CA LYS A 141 0.37 10.38 -4.53
C LYS A 141 0.68 8.92 -4.29
N LEU A 142 -0.33 8.20 -3.82
CA LEU A 142 -0.24 6.77 -3.54
C LEU A 142 -0.01 6.00 -4.85
N VAL A 143 1.08 5.25 -4.91
CA VAL A 143 1.43 4.36 -6.04
C VAL A 143 1.40 2.89 -5.65
N GLN A 144 1.42 2.59 -4.35
CA GLN A 144 1.38 1.23 -3.84
C GLN A 144 0.66 1.17 -2.49
N PHE A 145 -0.27 0.21 -2.35
CA PHE A 145 -0.89 -0.15 -1.08
C PHE A 145 -1.03 -1.67 -1.02
N LEU A 146 -0.15 -2.33 -0.26
CA LEU A 146 -0.10 -3.78 -0.14
C LEU A 146 -0.34 -4.20 1.31
N ILE A 147 -1.19 -5.21 1.50
CA ILE A 147 -1.49 -5.82 2.79
C ILE A 147 -1.00 -7.27 2.84
N LYS A 148 -0.55 -7.71 4.02
CA LYS A 148 -0.09 -9.08 4.30
C LYS A 148 -0.48 -9.55 5.70
#